data_AF-A0A523PJ17-F1
#
_entry.id   AF-A0A523PJ17-F1
#
_cell.length_a   1.000
_cell.length_b   1.000
_cell.length_c   1.000
_cell.angle_alpha   90.00
_cell.angle_beta   90.00
_cell.angle_gamma   90.00
#
_symmetry.space_group_name_H-M   'P 1'
#
loop_
_entity.id
_entity.type
_entity.pdbx_description
1 polymer ?
#
loop_
_entity_poly.entity_id
_entity_poly.type
_entity_poly.pdbx_seq_one_letter_code
_entity_poly.pdbx_strand_id
1 'polypeptide(L)'
;MGCENNRLETAKPPRRPRGDPVHLKMTETEVKSNREPGAPERDGPTAGGDAREPLAWGKRPPRVDEAEFLGGPLTRFKDLRRALRIFFECIYGFRRMHFVGPCVTVFGSARFEPGHRYYALARDLGRRLAAEDITVITGGGPGIMEAANRGAVEGGGFSVGCNIELPQEQEPNPYLNLWLDFRYFFVRKMMLVKYSFAFVAFPGGFGTMDEIFETATLIQTGKIHDFPCVLVGRAYWQPLITFVNETMKAEGTIGAEDTEFVFVTDSIEEAAEHILHRAPRLSARTSRKLKKLRRHLRVPRTGPDAACESGQAT
;
A
#
# COMPACT_ATOMS: atom_id res chain seq x y z
N MET A 1 5.65 -70.13 8.74
CA MET A 1 6.98 -69.48 8.82
C MET A 1 7.67 -69.69 7.49
N GLY A 2 7.95 -68.62 6.76
CA GLY A 2 8.55 -68.68 5.42
C GLY A 2 8.38 -67.33 4.74
N CYS A 3 9.45 -66.54 4.77
CA CYS A 3 9.54 -65.15 4.34
C CYS A 3 9.93 -65.15 2.85
N GLU A 4 9.14 -64.52 1.97
CA GLU A 4 9.57 -64.20 0.60
C GLU A 4 9.83 -62.69 0.49
N ASN A 5 11.10 -62.38 0.24
CA ASN A 5 11.64 -61.07 0.00
C ASN A 5 11.11 -60.49 -1.31
N ASN A 6 10.45 -59.33 -1.26
CA ASN A 6 10.33 -58.47 -2.43
C ASN A 6 11.00 -57.12 -2.13
N ARG A 7 12.24 -56.96 -2.62
CA ARG A 7 13.01 -55.72 -2.54
C ARG A 7 12.52 -54.80 -3.66
N LEU A 8 11.77 -53.76 -3.31
CA LEU A 8 11.52 -52.63 -4.20
C LEU A 8 12.81 -51.82 -4.37
N GLU A 9 13.39 -51.85 -5.56
CA GLU A 9 14.45 -50.93 -5.98
C GLU A 9 13.92 -49.49 -5.99
N THR A 10 14.45 -48.63 -5.13
CA THR A 10 14.19 -47.19 -5.17
C THR A 10 15.06 -46.55 -6.25
N ALA A 11 14.46 -46.19 -7.39
CA ALA A 11 15.12 -45.41 -8.43
C ALA A 11 15.46 -43.99 -7.93
N LYS A 12 16.71 -43.55 -8.14
CA LYS A 12 17.22 -42.23 -7.76
C LYS A 12 16.78 -41.19 -8.81
N PRO A 13 16.30 -39.98 -8.44
CA PRO A 13 15.86 -39.00 -9.42
C PRO A 13 17.04 -38.42 -10.24
N PRO A 14 16.82 -38.02 -11.50
CA PRO A 14 17.88 -37.47 -12.35
C PRO A 14 18.33 -36.08 -11.84
N ARG A 15 19.64 -35.83 -11.90
CA ARG A 15 20.24 -34.54 -11.55
C ARG A 15 19.89 -33.50 -12.62
N ARG A 16 19.39 -32.33 -12.20
CA ARG A 16 19.23 -31.16 -13.10
C ARG A 16 20.59 -30.69 -13.60
N PRO A 17 20.73 -30.30 -14.89
CA PRO A 17 21.92 -29.62 -15.36
C PRO A 17 22.03 -28.23 -14.72
N ARG A 18 23.24 -27.82 -14.33
CA ARG A 18 23.52 -26.45 -13.90
C ARG A 18 23.47 -25.57 -15.14
N GLY A 19 22.56 -24.59 -15.17
CA GLY A 19 22.59 -23.54 -16.18
C GLY A 19 23.76 -22.59 -15.90
N ASP A 20 24.56 -22.33 -16.92
CA ASP A 20 25.62 -21.31 -16.86
C ASP A 20 25.00 -19.91 -16.76
N PRO A 21 25.62 -18.97 -16.03
CA PRO A 21 25.12 -17.61 -15.92
C PRO A 21 25.13 -16.91 -17.28
N VAL A 22 23.97 -16.38 -17.69
CA VAL A 22 23.85 -15.55 -18.90
C VAL A 22 24.54 -14.21 -18.63
N HIS A 23 25.78 -14.06 -19.12
CA HIS A 23 26.43 -12.75 -19.27
C HIS A 23 25.91 -12.09 -20.55
N LEU A 24 25.17 -10.99 -20.39
CA LEU A 24 24.80 -10.11 -21.50
C LEU A 24 26.08 -9.42 -22.01
N LYS A 25 26.70 -9.97 -23.06
CA LYS A 25 27.84 -9.33 -23.74
C LYS A 25 27.33 -8.17 -24.60
N MET A 26 27.60 -6.94 -24.17
CA MET A 26 27.59 -5.77 -25.05
C MET A 26 28.81 -5.89 -25.98
N THR A 27 28.59 -5.83 -27.30
CA THR A 27 29.64 -5.96 -28.31
C THR A 27 30.48 -4.68 -28.37
N GLU A 28 31.75 -4.76 -27.96
CA GLU A 28 32.79 -3.79 -28.31
C GLU A 28 33.05 -3.86 -29.82
N THR A 29 32.88 -2.74 -30.52
CA THR A 29 33.41 -2.54 -31.87
C THR A 29 34.37 -1.36 -31.83
N GLU A 30 35.63 -1.70 -32.12
CA GLU A 30 36.72 -0.86 -32.63
C GLU A 30 37.43 0.13 -31.68
N VAL A 31 38.47 -0.38 -31.02
CA VAL A 31 39.68 0.41 -30.75
C VAL A 31 40.85 -0.26 -31.48
N LYS A 32 41.16 0.22 -32.70
CA LYS A 32 42.44 -0.07 -33.35
C LYS A 32 43.47 0.96 -32.90
N SER A 33 44.63 0.41 -32.54
CA SER A 33 45.81 1.10 -32.03
C SER A 33 46.40 2.09 -33.02
N ASN A 34 46.82 3.25 -32.51
CA ASN A 34 47.99 3.93 -33.03
C ASN A 34 48.76 4.55 -31.85
N ARG A 35 49.93 3.99 -31.54
CA ARG A 35 50.92 4.58 -30.63
C ARG A 35 51.98 5.24 -31.50
N GLU A 36 52.22 6.54 -31.27
CA GLU A 36 53.52 7.16 -31.52
C GLU A 36 53.98 7.90 -30.25
N PRO A 37 55.30 8.06 -30.06
CA PRO A 37 55.91 8.27 -28.76
C PRO A 37 56.30 9.74 -28.51
N GLY A 38 56.17 10.18 -27.26
CA GLY A 38 56.88 11.38 -26.78
C GLY A 38 56.10 12.24 -25.81
N ALA A 39 56.34 12.07 -24.52
CA ALA A 39 56.19 13.16 -23.56
C ALA A 39 57.18 12.94 -22.40
N PRO A 40 57.94 13.98 -21.97
CA PRO A 40 58.91 13.83 -20.91
C PRO A 40 58.21 13.81 -19.55
N GLU A 41 58.79 13.05 -18.64
CA GLU A 41 58.45 12.99 -17.23
C GLU A 41 58.83 14.31 -16.56
N ARG A 42 57.93 14.88 -15.73
CA ARG A 42 58.28 15.65 -14.53
C ARG A 42 57.07 15.97 -13.64
N ASP A 43 57.24 15.55 -12.40
CA ASP A 43 56.89 16.17 -11.12
C ASP A 43 55.44 16.58 -10.81
N GLY A 44 54.92 15.97 -9.74
CA GLY A 44 53.67 16.33 -9.08
C GLY A 44 53.66 17.79 -8.58
N PRO A 45 52.46 18.32 -8.33
CA PRO A 45 51.84 18.06 -7.03
C PRO A 45 50.32 17.83 -7.14
N THR A 46 49.80 16.74 -6.59
CA THR A 46 48.35 16.59 -6.41
C THR A 46 47.96 16.94 -4.99
N ALA A 47 47.59 18.21 -4.85
CA ALA A 47 46.62 18.67 -3.88
C ALA A 47 45.28 17.93 -4.05
N GLY A 48 44.54 17.80 -2.94
CA GLY A 48 43.08 17.78 -2.94
C GLY A 48 42.41 16.73 -3.84
N GLY A 49 42.50 15.46 -3.44
CA GLY A 49 41.63 14.43 -4.00
C GLY A 49 40.21 14.60 -3.48
N ASP A 50 39.40 15.27 -4.30
CA ASP A 50 37.95 15.37 -4.20
C ASP A 50 37.36 13.98 -3.90
N ALA A 51 36.95 13.77 -2.66
CA ALA A 51 36.24 12.56 -2.24
C ALA A 51 34.90 12.58 -2.94
N ARG A 52 34.81 11.96 -4.13
CA ARG A 52 33.58 11.80 -4.89
C ARG A 52 32.48 11.38 -3.93
N GLU A 53 31.55 12.30 -3.64
CA GLU A 53 30.37 11.98 -2.86
C GLU A 53 29.72 10.74 -3.49
N PRO A 54 29.33 9.73 -2.69
CA PRO A 54 28.66 8.57 -3.23
C PRO A 54 27.41 9.05 -3.99
N LEU A 55 27.31 8.67 -5.26
CA LEU A 55 26.17 8.97 -6.14
C LEU A 55 24.87 8.70 -5.39
N ALA A 56 24.21 9.77 -4.94
CA ALA A 56 22.98 9.67 -4.17
C ALA A 56 21.84 9.27 -5.12
N TRP A 57 21.53 7.98 -5.20
CA TRP A 57 20.40 7.46 -5.94
C TRP A 57 19.10 7.62 -5.15
N GLY A 58 18.05 8.19 -5.77
CA GLY A 58 16.71 8.26 -5.22
C GLY A 58 16.43 9.44 -4.28
N LYS A 59 15.19 9.46 -3.72
CA LYS A 59 14.77 10.48 -2.74
C LYS A 59 15.39 10.21 -1.38
N ARG A 60 15.74 11.26 -0.64
CA ARG A 60 16.19 11.15 0.76
C ARG A 60 14.98 10.98 1.69
N PRO A 61 15.11 10.20 2.79
CA PRO A 61 14.02 10.10 3.76
C PRO A 61 13.79 11.46 4.43
N PRO A 62 12.55 11.73 4.87
CA PRO A 62 12.21 12.98 5.54
C PRO A 62 12.97 13.15 6.86
N ARG A 63 13.38 12.04 7.50
CA ARG A 63 14.21 12.03 8.71
C ARG A 63 15.44 11.16 8.52
N VAL A 64 16.59 11.69 8.94
CA VAL A 64 17.89 11.00 8.90
C VAL A 64 17.84 9.69 9.70
N ASP A 65 17.04 9.64 10.75
CA ASP A 65 16.96 8.49 11.64
C ASP A 65 16.21 7.28 11.07
N GLU A 66 15.45 7.45 9.98
CA GLU A 66 14.84 6.34 9.26
C GLU A 66 15.82 5.67 8.31
N ALA A 67 16.62 6.45 7.58
CA ALA A 67 17.76 5.91 6.83
C ALA A 67 18.75 5.20 7.76
N GLU A 68 19.04 5.76 8.94
CA GLU A 68 19.91 5.12 9.93
C GLU A 68 19.32 3.78 10.40
N PHE A 69 18.02 3.74 10.68
CA PHE A 69 17.34 2.53 11.11
C PHE A 69 17.34 1.41 10.06
N LEU A 70 17.17 1.75 8.78
CA LEU A 70 17.16 0.78 7.68
C LEU A 70 18.57 0.47 7.14
N GLY A 71 19.59 1.21 7.59
CA GLY A 71 20.97 1.11 7.10
C GLY A 71 21.78 -0.06 7.67
N GLY A 72 21.19 -0.90 8.52
CA GLY A 72 21.82 -2.09 9.09
C GLY A 72 21.83 -2.13 10.62
N PRO A 73 22.68 -2.98 11.23
CA PRO A 73 22.69 -3.19 12.67
C PRO A 73 23.04 -1.90 13.44
N LEU A 74 22.25 -1.59 14.47
CA LEU A 74 22.52 -0.52 15.41
C LEU A 74 22.96 -1.08 16.77
N THR A 75 23.31 -0.19 17.69
CA THR A 75 23.55 -0.60 19.08
C THR A 75 22.26 -1.15 19.70
N ARG A 76 22.37 -2.17 20.56
CA ARG A 76 21.21 -2.78 21.27
C ARG A 76 20.28 -1.77 21.94
N PHE A 77 20.84 -0.70 22.51
CA PHE A 77 20.06 0.37 23.13
C PHE A 77 19.25 1.19 22.12
N LYS A 78 19.83 1.53 20.97
CA LYS A 78 19.13 2.22 19.87
C LYS A 78 17.98 1.35 19.34
N ASP A 79 18.22 0.05 19.15
CA ASP A 79 17.20 -0.90 18.71
C ASP A 79 16.08 -1.06 19.74
N LEU A 80 16.41 -1.22 21.03
CA LEU A 80 15.41 -1.29 22.10
C LEU A 80 14.53 -0.04 22.13
N ARG A 81 15.14 1.15 22.06
CA ARG A 81 14.41 2.41 22.02
C ARG A 81 13.50 2.50 20.80
N ARG A 82 13.95 2.01 19.64
CA ARG A 82 13.14 1.98 18.41
C ARG A 82 11.99 0.99 18.54
N ALA A 83 12.22 -0.19 19.11
CA ALA A 83 11.19 -1.19 19.37
C ALA A 83 10.09 -0.64 20.30
N LEU A 84 10.46 0.07 21.37
CA LEU A 84 9.51 0.74 22.26
C LEU A 84 8.68 1.80 21.52
N ARG A 85 9.30 2.59 20.63
CA ARG A 85 8.57 3.57 19.80
C ARG A 85 7.56 2.90 18.88
N ILE A 86 7.95 1.81 18.20
CA ILE A 86 7.05 1.02 17.35
C ILE A 86 5.89 0.48 18.18
N PHE A 87 6.19 -0.08 19.35
CA PHE A 87 5.17 -0.59 20.28
C PHE A 87 4.15 0.49 20.65
N PHE A 88 4.60 1.69 21.03
CA PHE A 88 3.69 2.79 21.37
C PHE A 88 2.89 3.29 20.16
N GLU A 89 3.46 3.28 18.95
CA GLU A 89 2.71 3.64 17.74
C GLU A 89 1.61 2.60 17.41
N CYS A 90 1.88 1.31 17.64
CA CYS A 90 0.84 0.28 17.56
C CYS A 90 -0.29 0.54 18.56
N ILE A 91 0.03 0.82 19.83
CA ILE A 91 -0.98 1.15 20.86
C ILE A 91 -1.78 2.40 20.47
N TYR A 92 -1.12 3.42 19.93
CA TYR A 92 -1.77 4.63 19.42
C TYR A 92 -2.82 4.30 18.35
N GLY A 93 -2.43 3.57 17.30
CA GLY A 93 -3.34 3.19 16.22
C GLY A 93 -4.50 2.33 16.74
N PHE A 94 -4.22 1.32 17.57
CA PHE A 94 -5.25 0.44 18.12
C PHE A 94 -6.31 1.19 18.93
N ARG A 95 -5.89 2.15 19.75
CA ARG A 95 -6.82 2.94 20.59
C ARG A 95 -7.65 3.90 19.77
N ARG A 96 -7.03 4.59 18.80
CA ARG A 96 -7.71 5.60 17.97
C ARG A 96 -8.70 4.96 17.00
N MET A 97 -8.37 3.78 16.48
CA MET A 97 -9.22 3.06 15.54
C MET A 97 -10.20 2.09 16.19
N HIS A 98 -10.19 1.91 17.51
CA HIS A 98 -11.02 0.90 18.17
C HIS A 98 -12.54 1.02 17.89
N PHE A 99 -13.06 2.24 17.70
CA PHE A 99 -14.49 2.51 17.50
C PHE A 99 -14.84 3.02 16.10
N VAL A 100 -13.99 2.74 15.10
CA VAL A 100 -14.25 3.16 13.72
C VAL A 100 -15.35 2.34 13.05
N GLY A 101 -15.72 1.17 13.57
CA GLY A 101 -16.76 0.31 13.00
C GLY A 101 -16.28 -0.44 11.74
N PRO A 102 -17.19 -0.94 10.90
CA PRO A 102 -16.82 -1.67 9.69
C PRO A 102 -16.23 -0.70 8.68
N CYS A 103 -15.06 -1.04 8.15
CA CYS A 103 -14.33 -0.15 7.25
C CYS A 103 -13.99 -0.80 5.92
N VAL A 104 -13.91 0.05 4.92
CA VAL A 104 -13.32 -0.24 3.62
C VAL A 104 -12.17 0.74 3.43
N THR A 105 -10.98 0.23 3.10
CA THR A 105 -9.87 1.11 2.73
C THR A 105 -9.87 1.34 1.23
N VAL A 106 -9.77 2.61 0.83
CA VAL A 106 -9.70 3.03 -0.57
C VAL A 106 -8.31 3.57 -0.89
N PHE A 107 -7.71 3.02 -1.93
CA PHE A 107 -6.40 3.39 -2.45
C PHE A 107 -6.49 3.96 -3.86
N GLY A 108 -5.49 4.75 -4.24
CA GLY A 108 -5.30 5.21 -5.61
C GLY A 108 -4.31 6.37 -5.70
N SER A 109 -4.21 6.95 -6.88
CA SER A 109 -3.29 8.06 -7.15
C SER A 109 -3.58 9.30 -6.30
N ALA A 110 -2.53 9.83 -5.65
CA ALA A 110 -2.54 11.15 -5.02
C ALA A 110 -2.56 12.31 -6.05
N ARG A 111 -2.38 12.01 -7.34
CA ARG A 111 -2.16 13.00 -8.42
C ARG A 111 -3.38 13.28 -9.28
N PHE A 112 -4.49 12.58 -9.07
CA PHE A 112 -5.69 12.79 -9.87
C PHE A 112 -6.54 13.90 -9.29
N GLU A 113 -6.58 15.05 -9.97
CA GLU A 113 -7.34 16.22 -9.55
C GLU A 113 -8.87 16.01 -9.64
N PRO A 114 -9.69 16.89 -9.02
CA PRO A 114 -11.15 16.77 -9.02
C PRO A 114 -11.83 16.64 -10.39
N GLY A 115 -11.20 17.12 -11.47
CA GLY A 115 -11.71 16.96 -12.84
C GLY A 115 -11.46 15.58 -13.47
N HIS A 116 -10.65 14.73 -12.85
CA HIS A 116 -10.31 13.42 -13.38
C HIS A 116 -11.46 12.41 -13.20
N ARG A 117 -11.72 11.55 -14.19
CA ARG A 117 -12.82 10.57 -14.14
C ARG A 117 -12.80 9.70 -12.87
N TYR A 118 -11.61 9.21 -12.49
CA TYR A 118 -11.48 8.35 -11.31
C TYR A 118 -11.70 9.10 -9.99
N TYR A 119 -11.49 10.42 -9.96
CA TYR A 119 -11.84 11.22 -8.80
C TYR A 119 -13.36 11.21 -8.60
N ALA A 120 -14.13 11.47 -9.66
CA ALA A 120 -15.59 11.43 -9.58
C ALA A 120 -16.12 10.06 -9.14
N LEU A 121 -15.55 8.98 -9.70
CA LEU A 121 -15.92 7.61 -9.33
C LEU A 121 -15.56 7.25 -7.87
N ALA A 122 -14.40 7.67 -7.38
CA ALA A 122 -14.00 7.46 -5.98
C ALA A 122 -14.89 8.23 -5.01
N ARG A 123 -15.32 9.44 -5.37
CA ARG A 123 -16.30 10.22 -4.61
C ARG A 123 -17.67 9.56 -4.59
N ASP A 124 -18.13 8.98 -5.71
CA ASP A 124 -19.39 8.25 -5.74
C ASP A 124 -19.34 6.98 -4.87
N LEU A 125 -18.23 6.23 -4.94
CA LEU A 125 -18.00 5.07 -4.08
C LEU A 125 -18.07 5.45 -2.60
N GLY A 126 -17.37 6.52 -2.20
CA GLY A 126 -17.38 6.99 -0.82
C GLY A 126 -18.79 7.29 -0.32
N ARG A 127 -19.63 7.92 -1.16
CA ARG A 127 -21.02 8.24 -0.83
C ARG A 127 -21.88 6.99 -0.64
N ARG A 128 -21.71 5.99 -1.51
CA ARG A 128 -22.43 4.71 -1.44
C ARG A 128 -22.07 3.90 -0.20
N LEU A 129 -20.78 3.81 0.11
CA LEU A 129 -20.31 3.15 1.34
C LEU A 129 -20.87 3.85 2.59
N ALA A 130 -20.89 5.19 2.58
CA ALA A 130 -21.46 5.97 3.68
C ALA A 130 -22.95 5.72 3.90
N ALA A 131 -23.74 5.54 2.83
CA ALA A 131 -25.16 5.24 2.92
C ALA A 131 -25.44 3.93 3.69
N GLU A 132 -24.50 2.99 3.66
CA GLU A 132 -24.55 1.70 4.35
C GLU A 132 -23.84 1.71 5.71
N ASP A 133 -23.61 2.90 6.30
CA ASP A 133 -22.91 3.10 7.58
C ASP A 133 -21.46 2.58 7.63
N ILE A 134 -20.85 2.31 6.46
CA ILE A 134 -19.46 1.89 6.33
C ILE A 134 -18.53 3.08 6.44
N THR A 135 -17.45 2.89 7.18
CA THR A 135 -16.39 3.88 7.31
C THR A 135 -15.40 3.76 6.17
N VAL A 136 -15.05 4.89 5.56
CA VAL A 136 -14.03 4.94 4.53
C VAL A 136 -12.70 5.31 5.17
N ILE A 137 -11.71 4.43 5.01
CA ILE A 137 -10.33 4.68 5.40
C ILE A 137 -9.52 4.98 4.13
N THR A 138 -8.62 5.96 4.18
CA THR A 138 -7.66 6.23 3.12
C THR A 138 -6.30 6.57 3.72
N GLY A 139 -5.32 6.89 2.87
CA GLY A 139 -4.08 7.52 3.32
C GLY A 139 -4.24 8.99 3.73
N GLY A 140 -5.39 9.60 3.45
CA GLY A 140 -5.76 10.96 3.86
C GLY A 140 -5.09 12.10 3.09
N GLY A 141 -4.26 11.79 2.09
CA GLY A 141 -3.69 12.76 1.15
C GLY A 141 -4.67 13.21 0.06
N PRO A 142 -4.17 13.92 -0.98
CA PRO A 142 -4.99 14.43 -2.08
C PRO A 142 -5.42 13.32 -3.07
N GLY A 143 -6.11 13.73 -4.14
CA GLY A 143 -6.47 12.88 -5.26
C GLY A 143 -7.56 11.86 -4.94
N ILE A 144 -7.35 10.58 -5.26
CA ILE A 144 -8.34 9.53 -5.01
C ILE A 144 -8.67 9.39 -3.52
N MET A 145 -7.68 9.56 -2.65
CA MET A 145 -7.87 9.49 -1.21
C MET A 145 -8.86 10.58 -0.76
N GLU A 146 -8.59 11.83 -1.12
CA GLU A 146 -9.51 12.95 -0.89
C GLU A 146 -10.90 12.70 -1.48
N ALA A 147 -10.99 12.22 -2.72
CA ALA A 147 -12.26 11.96 -3.38
C ALA A 147 -13.14 10.98 -2.58
N ALA A 148 -12.56 9.85 -2.16
CA ALA A 148 -13.26 8.84 -1.37
C ALA A 148 -13.66 9.38 0.01
N ASN A 149 -12.78 10.11 0.69
CA ASN A 149 -13.07 10.76 1.96
C ASN A 149 -14.21 11.78 1.83
N ARG A 150 -14.15 12.62 0.79
CA ARG A 150 -15.18 13.59 0.44
C ARG A 150 -16.53 12.94 0.21
N GLY A 151 -16.56 11.89 -0.61
CA GLY A 151 -17.76 11.11 -0.87
C GLY A 151 -18.39 10.58 0.42
N ALA A 152 -17.56 10.03 1.31
CA ALA A 152 -18.01 9.50 2.58
C ALA A 152 -18.62 10.57 3.48
N VAL A 153 -17.98 11.75 3.59
CA VAL A 153 -18.49 12.87 4.39
C VAL A 153 -19.79 13.44 3.81
N GLU A 154 -19.86 13.60 2.50
CA GLU A 154 -21.08 14.08 1.80
C GLU A 154 -22.25 13.10 1.94
N GLY A 155 -21.97 11.80 2.01
CA GLY A 155 -22.96 10.77 2.33
C GLY A 155 -23.33 10.67 3.81
N GLY A 156 -22.81 11.56 4.67
CA GLY A 156 -23.05 11.54 6.12
C GLY A 156 -22.30 10.44 6.88
N GLY A 157 -21.38 9.75 6.21
CA GLY A 157 -20.57 8.66 6.76
C GLY A 157 -19.41 9.12 7.64
N PHE A 158 -18.59 8.16 8.07
CA PHE A 158 -17.37 8.43 8.83
C PHE A 158 -16.14 8.22 7.94
N SER A 159 -15.22 9.16 7.98
CA SER A 159 -14.05 9.25 7.10
C SER A 159 -12.77 9.30 7.93
N VAL A 160 -11.83 8.41 7.64
CA VAL A 160 -10.56 8.25 8.36
C VAL A 160 -9.39 8.40 7.40
N GLY A 161 -8.36 9.14 7.83
CA GLY A 161 -7.09 9.28 7.12
C GLY A 161 -5.95 8.74 7.97
N CYS A 162 -5.27 7.72 7.46
CA CYS A 162 -4.07 7.15 8.05
C CYS A 162 -2.86 7.62 7.25
N ASN A 163 -2.25 8.72 7.68
CA ASN A 163 -1.10 9.33 7.05
C ASN A 163 0.20 8.57 7.35
N ILE A 164 1.19 8.73 6.48
CA ILE A 164 2.58 8.34 6.72
C ILE A 164 3.47 9.57 6.60
N GLU A 165 4.36 9.77 7.58
CA GLU A 165 5.31 10.88 7.55
C GLU A 165 6.24 10.78 6.33
N LEU A 166 6.08 11.69 5.37
CA LEU A 166 6.84 11.77 4.13
C LEU A 166 7.28 13.22 3.85
N PRO A 167 8.25 13.45 2.94
CA PRO A 167 8.64 14.81 2.55
C PRO A 167 7.54 15.59 1.81
N GLN A 168 6.55 14.88 1.25
CA GLN A 168 5.43 15.42 0.46
C GLN A 168 4.14 14.75 0.96
N GLU A 169 2.97 15.28 0.54
CA GLU A 169 1.65 14.69 0.83
C GLU A 169 1.32 14.62 2.33
N GLN A 170 1.70 15.65 3.10
CA GLN A 170 1.51 15.71 4.55
C GLN A 170 0.29 16.52 4.99
N GLU A 171 -0.30 17.29 4.10
CA GLU A 171 -1.50 18.06 4.42
C GLU A 171 -2.73 17.14 4.43
N PRO A 172 -3.48 17.08 5.54
CA PRO A 172 -4.70 16.31 5.59
C PRO A 172 -5.75 16.92 4.65
N ASN A 173 -6.40 16.09 3.85
CA ASN A 173 -7.54 16.57 3.07
C ASN A 173 -8.69 17.02 4.02
N PRO A 174 -9.53 17.99 3.60
CA PRO A 174 -10.51 18.62 4.50
C PRO A 174 -11.71 17.73 4.84
N TYR A 175 -11.78 16.51 4.29
CA TYR A 175 -12.94 15.61 4.40
C TYR A 175 -12.68 14.45 5.37
N LEU A 176 -11.91 14.70 6.42
CA LEU A 176 -11.54 13.70 7.42
C LEU A 176 -12.25 13.96 8.74
N ASN A 177 -12.83 12.92 9.33
CA ASN A 177 -13.34 12.97 10.70
C ASN A 177 -12.28 12.56 11.71
N LEU A 178 -11.39 11.64 11.32
CA LEU A 178 -10.31 11.14 12.16
C LEU A 178 -9.02 11.10 11.34
N TRP A 179 -7.98 11.76 11.85
CA TRP A 179 -6.64 11.75 11.28
C TRP A 179 -5.67 11.05 12.22
N LEU A 180 -4.83 10.17 11.66
CA LEU A 180 -3.76 9.47 12.34
C LEU A 180 -2.46 9.66 11.57
N ASP A 181 -1.42 10.10 12.26
CA ASP A 181 -0.07 10.16 11.72
C ASP A 181 0.71 8.93 12.16
N PHE A 182 1.24 8.20 11.19
CA PHE A 182 2.16 7.11 11.42
C PHE A 182 3.54 7.51 10.94
N ARG A 183 4.54 7.03 11.65
CA ARG A 183 5.94 7.15 11.25
C ARG A 183 6.43 5.91 10.54
N TYR A 184 5.94 4.73 10.93
CA TYR A 184 6.43 3.47 10.40
C TYR A 184 5.44 2.90 9.40
N PHE A 185 5.89 2.72 8.15
CA PHE A 185 5.07 2.17 7.06
C PHE A 185 4.33 0.89 7.46
N PHE A 186 5.04 -0.09 8.03
CA PHE A 186 4.43 -1.37 8.39
C PHE A 186 3.37 -1.25 9.50
N VAL A 187 3.48 -0.27 10.40
CA VAL A 187 2.43 -0.04 11.42
C VAL A 187 1.19 0.53 10.75
N ARG A 188 1.36 1.51 9.86
CA ARG A 188 0.25 2.07 9.06
C ARG A 188 -0.48 0.98 8.28
N LYS A 189 0.25 0.17 7.51
CA LYS A 189 -0.32 -0.91 6.70
C LYS A 189 -1.10 -1.92 7.54
N MET A 190 -0.52 -2.31 8.68
CA MET A 190 -1.22 -3.16 9.65
C MET A 190 -2.56 -2.56 10.08
N MET A 191 -2.64 -1.24 10.32
CA MET A 191 -3.91 -0.59 10.67
C MET A 191 -4.92 -0.58 9.52
N LEU A 192 -4.45 -0.35 8.28
CA LEU A 192 -5.33 -0.37 7.10
C LEU A 192 -5.97 -1.75 6.91
N VAL A 193 -5.18 -2.82 7.00
CA VAL A 193 -5.68 -4.20 6.87
C VAL A 193 -6.55 -4.59 8.07
N LYS A 194 -6.07 -4.41 9.30
CA LYS A 194 -6.73 -4.91 10.53
C LYS A 194 -8.15 -4.38 10.71
N TYR A 195 -8.40 -3.13 10.35
CA TYR A 195 -9.68 -2.47 10.59
C TYR A 195 -10.60 -2.48 9.37
N SER A 196 -10.12 -2.94 8.22
CA SER A 196 -10.92 -3.09 7.02
C SER A 196 -11.42 -4.52 6.88
N PHE A 197 -12.54 -4.68 6.20
CA PHE A 197 -12.99 -6.00 5.73
C PHE A 197 -12.88 -6.12 4.20
N ALA A 198 -12.60 -5.02 3.50
CA ALA A 198 -12.44 -4.99 2.05
C ALA A 198 -11.52 -3.85 1.64
N PHE A 199 -10.87 -4.01 0.49
CA PHE A 199 -10.09 -2.96 -0.16
C PHE A 199 -10.68 -2.61 -1.53
N VAL A 200 -10.58 -1.32 -1.87
CA VAL A 200 -10.85 -0.82 -3.22
C VAL A 200 -9.67 -0.03 -3.73
N ALA A 201 -9.13 -0.41 -4.88
CA ALA A 201 -8.03 0.31 -5.51
C ALA A 201 -8.47 0.91 -6.85
N PHE A 202 -8.37 2.23 -6.92
CA PHE A 202 -8.38 2.98 -8.19
C PHE A 202 -6.97 3.06 -8.76
N PRO A 203 -6.80 3.47 -10.02
CA PRO A 203 -5.48 3.56 -10.62
C PRO A 203 -4.53 4.45 -9.82
N GLY A 204 -3.30 3.96 -9.61
CA GLY A 204 -2.34 4.57 -8.71
C GLY A 204 -0.93 4.01 -8.89
N GLY A 205 0.05 4.67 -8.30
CA GLY A 205 1.47 4.33 -8.47
C GLY A 205 1.95 3.21 -7.53
N PHE A 206 3.24 3.24 -7.21
CA PHE A 206 3.88 2.25 -6.35
C PHE A 206 3.20 2.05 -5.00
N GLY A 207 2.73 3.13 -4.35
CA GLY A 207 2.03 2.99 -3.07
C GLY A 207 0.73 2.19 -3.19
N THR A 208 0.00 2.32 -4.29
CA THR A 208 -1.22 1.53 -4.53
C THR A 208 -0.87 0.07 -4.84
N MET A 209 0.17 -0.16 -5.63
CA MET A 209 0.65 -1.52 -5.93
C MET A 209 1.15 -2.25 -4.69
N ASP A 210 1.89 -1.55 -3.82
CA ASP A 210 2.41 -2.07 -2.55
C ASP A 210 1.28 -2.64 -1.67
N GLU A 211 0.19 -1.89 -1.50
CA GLU A 211 -0.96 -2.31 -0.71
C GLU A 211 -1.72 -3.48 -1.36
N ILE A 212 -1.87 -3.48 -2.70
CA ILE A 212 -2.52 -4.59 -3.43
C ILE A 212 -1.73 -5.88 -3.28
N PHE A 213 -0.41 -5.85 -3.50
CA PHE A 213 0.42 -7.04 -3.44
C PHE A 213 0.61 -7.54 -2.00
N GLU A 214 0.70 -6.65 -1.01
CA GLU A 214 0.70 -7.07 0.39
C GLU A 214 -0.61 -7.80 0.75
N THR A 215 -1.75 -7.26 0.31
CA THR A 215 -3.06 -7.91 0.51
C THR A 215 -3.12 -9.26 -0.18
N ALA A 216 -2.63 -9.34 -1.42
CA ALA A 216 -2.57 -10.59 -2.18
C ALA A 216 -1.78 -11.66 -1.42
N THR A 217 -0.59 -11.31 -0.91
CA THR A 217 0.22 -12.23 -0.10
C THR A 217 -0.48 -12.64 1.19
N LEU A 218 -1.19 -11.73 1.87
CA LEU A 218 -1.93 -12.07 3.09
C LEU A 218 -3.10 -13.03 2.82
N ILE A 219 -3.79 -12.89 1.69
CA ILE A 219 -4.86 -13.80 1.26
C ILE A 219 -4.28 -15.16 0.86
N GLN A 220 -3.28 -15.16 -0.02
CA GLN A 220 -2.57 -16.36 -0.49
C GLN A 220 -2.06 -17.21 0.68
N THR A 221 -1.51 -16.58 1.71
CA THR A 221 -0.97 -17.28 2.89
C THR A 221 -2.00 -17.61 3.96
N GLY A 222 -3.29 -17.30 3.73
CA GLY A 222 -4.38 -17.55 4.68
C GLY A 222 -4.27 -16.73 5.96
N LYS A 223 -3.59 -15.57 5.95
CA LYS A 223 -3.53 -14.66 7.10
C LYS A 223 -4.78 -13.81 7.22
N ILE A 224 -5.46 -13.56 6.10
CA ILE A 224 -6.80 -12.97 6.04
C ILE A 224 -7.69 -13.83 5.13
N HIS A 225 -8.94 -13.98 5.53
CA HIS A 225 -9.97 -14.73 4.80
C HIS A 225 -11.17 -13.82 4.53
N ASP A 226 -11.94 -14.14 3.49
CA ASP A 226 -13.18 -13.41 3.12
C ASP A 226 -12.97 -11.89 2.93
N PHE A 227 -11.83 -11.51 2.38
CA PHE A 227 -11.42 -10.12 2.20
C PHE A 227 -11.49 -9.72 0.71
N PRO A 228 -12.61 -9.16 0.22
CA PRO A 228 -12.71 -8.78 -1.18
C PRO A 228 -11.76 -7.62 -1.51
N CYS A 229 -11.04 -7.77 -2.62
CA CYS A 229 -10.20 -6.72 -3.20
C CYS A 229 -10.79 -6.30 -4.54
N VAL A 230 -11.30 -5.06 -4.62
CA VAL A 230 -11.92 -4.51 -5.83
C VAL A 230 -10.95 -3.58 -6.54
N LEU A 231 -10.71 -3.83 -7.82
CA LEU A 231 -9.90 -2.98 -8.70
C LEU A 231 -10.81 -2.21 -9.65
N VAL A 232 -10.85 -0.89 -9.51
CA VAL A 232 -11.67 -0.01 -10.36
C VAL A 232 -10.84 0.49 -11.54
N GLY A 233 -11.36 0.35 -12.77
CA GLY A 233 -10.70 0.77 -14.00
C GLY A 233 -10.06 -0.38 -14.76
N ARG A 234 -10.88 -1.22 -15.43
CA ARG A 234 -10.43 -2.46 -16.10
C ARG A 234 -9.24 -2.22 -17.02
N ALA A 235 -9.32 -1.20 -17.88
CA ALA A 235 -8.25 -0.88 -18.84
C ALA A 235 -6.89 -0.58 -18.18
N TYR A 236 -6.89 0.01 -16.97
CA TYR A 236 -5.67 0.30 -16.24
C TYR A 236 -5.07 -0.97 -15.61
N TRP A 237 -5.91 -1.83 -15.05
CA TRP A 237 -5.48 -3.04 -14.34
C TRP A 237 -5.18 -4.23 -15.25
N GLN A 238 -5.72 -4.23 -16.47
CA GLN A 238 -5.60 -5.35 -17.40
C GLN A 238 -4.15 -5.81 -17.64
N PRO A 239 -3.16 -4.93 -17.89
CA PRO A 239 -1.78 -5.39 -18.10
C PRO A 239 -1.20 -6.12 -16.90
N LEU A 240 -1.51 -5.66 -15.68
CA LEU A 240 -1.07 -6.30 -14.45
C LEU A 240 -1.72 -7.67 -14.27
N ILE A 241 -3.03 -7.75 -14.50
CA ILE A 241 -3.80 -9.00 -14.39
C ILE A 241 -3.33 -10.02 -15.42
N THR A 242 -3.01 -9.57 -16.64
CA THR A 242 -2.40 -10.40 -17.68
C THR A 242 -1.05 -10.93 -17.21
N PHE A 243 -0.17 -10.10 -16.67
CA PHE A 243 1.11 -10.57 -16.12
C PHE A 243 0.94 -11.61 -15.00
N VAL A 244 0.03 -11.37 -14.06
CA VAL A 244 -0.24 -12.31 -12.95
C VAL A 244 -0.77 -13.65 -13.50
N ASN A 245 -1.72 -13.63 -14.43
CA ASN A 245 -2.34 -14.84 -14.94
C ASN A 245 -1.49 -15.61 -15.97
N GLU A 246 -0.78 -14.91 -16.84
CA GLU A 246 -0.06 -15.52 -17.97
C GLU A 246 1.42 -15.74 -17.67
N THR A 247 2.03 -14.92 -16.82
CA THR A 247 3.46 -15.05 -16.47
C THR A 247 3.63 -15.72 -15.12
N MET A 248 3.08 -15.16 -14.05
CA MET A 248 3.33 -15.69 -12.70
C MET A 248 2.81 -17.12 -12.52
N LYS A 249 1.62 -17.44 -13.07
CA LYS A 249 1.08 -18.81 -13.05
C LYS A 249 1.87 -19.76 -13.96
N ALA A 250 2.23 -19.35 -15.17
CA ALA A 250 2.98 -20.19 -16.10
C ALA A 250 4.36 -20.57 -15.54
N GLU A 251 5.02 -19.63 -14.86
CA GLU A 251 6.30 -19.85 -14.17
C GLU A 251 6.14 -20.58 -12.82
N GLY A 252 4.91 -20.88 -12.39
CA GLY A 252 4.64 -21.58 -11.13
C GLY A 252 5.00 -20.78 -9.87
N THR A 253 5.01 -19.45 -9.96
CA THR A 253 5.33 -18.56 -8.82
C THR A 253 4.12 -18.26 -7.92
N ILE A 254 2.91 -18.55 -8.40
CA ILE A 254 1.63 -18.52 -7.65
C ILE A 254 0.76 -19.72 -8.04
N GLY A 255 -0.20 -20.08 -7.19
CA GLY A 255 -1.23 -21.08 -7.43
C GLY A 255 -2.30 -20.64 -8.45
N ALA A 256 -3.16 -21.58 -8.85
CA ALA A 256 -4.21 -21.30 -9.83
C ALA A 256 -5.34 -20.45 -9.23
N GLU A 257 -5.62 -20.69 -7.95
CA GLU A 257 -6.63 -20.08 -7.09
C GLU A 257 -6.21 -18.70 -6.54
N ASP A 258 -4.91 -18.36 -6.59
CA ASP A 258 -4.33 -17.15 -6.00
C ASP A 258 -4.79 -15.84 -6.67
N THR A 259 -5.71 -15.89 -7.63
CA THR A 259 -6.27 -14.70 -8.29
C THR A 259 -7.77 -14.54 -8.08
N GLU A 260 -8.44 -15.50 -7.44
CA GLU A 260 -9.90 -15.54 -7.32
C GLU A 260 -10.47 -14.47 -6.38
N PHE A 261 -9.63 -13.86 -5.53
CA PHE A 261 -10.04 -12.83 -4.58
C PHE A 261 -10.15 -11.41 -5.19
N VAL A 262 -9.69 -11.23 -6.44
CA VAL A 262 -9.66 -9.94 -7.13
C VAL A 262 -10.91 -9.77 -7.99
N PHE A 263 -11.71 -8.75 -7.71
CA PHE A 263 -12.84 -8.35 -8.53
C PHE A 263 -12.51 -7.05 -9.29
N VAL A 264 -12.63 -7.06 -10.62
CA VAL A 264 -12.24 -5.92 -11.45
C VAL A 264 -13.48 -5.38 -12.13
N THR A 265 -13.73 -4.07 -12.03
CA THR A 265 -14.91 -3.44 -12.63
C THR A 265 -14.65 -1.99 -13.02
N ASP A 266 -15.50 -1.46 -13.90
CA ASP A 266 -15.61 -0.02 -14.17
C ASP A 266 -16.88 0.59 -13.53
N SER A 267 -17.74 -0.24 -12.95
CA SER A 267 -19.00 0.16 -12.31
C SER A 267 -18.83 0.29 -10.80
N ILE A 268 -19.15 1.47 -10.27
CA ILE A 268 -19.14 1.72 -8.83
C ILE A 268 -20.30 1.02 -8.13
N GLU A 269 -21.41 0.77 -8.84
CA GLU A 269 -22.51 -0.05 -8.33
C GLU A 269 -22.02 -1.48 -8.06
N GLU A 270 -21.44 -2.13 -9.07
CA GLU A 270 -20.92 -3.50 -8.94
C GLU A 270 -19.83 -3.59 -7.87
N ALA A 271 -18.95 -2.59 -7.80
CA ALA A 271 -17.91 -2.51 -6.79
C ALA A 271 -18.52 -2.46 -5.37
N ALA A 272 -19.50 -1.59 -5.16
CA ALA A 272 -20.17 -1.45 -3.86
C ALA A 272 -20.94 -2.73 -3.51
N GLU A 273 -21.75 -3.28 -4.41
CA GLU A 273 -22.51 -4.51 -4.19
C GLU A 273 -21.60 -5.69 -3.80
N HIS A 274 -20.49 -5.87 -4.52
CA HIS A 274 -19.52 -6.94 -4.27
C HIS A 274 -18.92 -6.88 -2.84
N ILE A 275 -18.69 -5.66 -2.34
CA ILE A 275 -18.14 -5.40 -1.01
C ILE A 275 -19.24 -5.58 0.05
N LEU A 276 -20.40 -4.97 -0.17
CA LEU A 276 -21.53 -4.95 0.76
C LEU A 276 -22.08 -6.35 1.02
N HIS A 277 -22.05 -7.23 0.01
CA HIS A 277 -22.43 -8.62 0.18
C HIS A 277 -21.62 -9.34 1.27
N ARG A 278 -20.36 -8.92 1.50
CA ARG A 278 -19.45 -9.46 2.51
C ARG A 278 -19.30 -8.56 3.73
N ALA A 279 -20.07 -7.47 3.83
CA ALA A 279 -19.96 -6.55 4.94
C ALA A 279 -20.41 -7.23 6.27
N PRO A 280 -19.65 -7.03 7.37
CA PRO A 280 -20.03 -7.57 8.66
C PRO A 280 -21.33 -6.92 9.15
N ARG A 281 -22.32 -7.74 9.52
CA ARG A 281 -23.62 -7.27 10.00
C ARG A 281 -23.52 -6.78 11.43
N LEU A 282 -23.61 -5.47 11.63
CA LEU A 282 -23.71 -4.90 12.98
C LEU A 282 -25.14 -4.96 13.52
N SER A 283 -25.28 -5.26 14.81
CA SER A 283 -26.57 -5.09 15.48
C SER A 283 -26.96 -3.60 15.56
N ALA A 284 -28.26 -3.30 15.51
CA ALA A 284 -28.76 -1.92 15.61
C ALA A 284 -28.28 -1.19 16.88
N ARG A 285 -28.10 -1.93 18.00
CA ARG A 285 -27.56 -1.41 19.25
C ARG A 285 -26.09 -1.01 19.11
N THR A 286 -25.28 -1.86 18.45
CA THR A 286 -23.87 -1.59 18.18
C THR A 286 -23.70 -0.38 17.26
N SER A 287 -24.50 -0.29 16.18
CA SER A 287 -24.48 0.84 15.26
C SER A 287 -24.82 2.16 15.96
N ARG A 288 -25.86 2.21 16.82
CA ARG A 288 -26.20 3.42 17.60
C ARG A 288 -25.07 3.83 18.56
N LYS A 289 -24.47 2.85 19.25
CA LYS A 289 -23.35 3.11 20.19
C LYS A 289 -22.14 3.68 19.44
N LEU A 290 -21.78 3.11 18.29
CA LEU A 290 -20.71 3.60 17.42
C LEU A 290 -20.98 5.02 16.93
N LYS A 291 -22.20 5.31 16.43
CA LYS A 291 -22.59 6.67 16.02
C LYS A 291 -22.40 7.70 17.15
N LYS A 292 -22.75 7.35 18.39
CA LYS A 292 -22.54 8.22 19.56
C LYS A 292 -21.05 8.43 19.88
N LEU A 293 -20.25 7.38 19.82
CA LEU A 293 -18.81 7.45 20.11
C LEU A 293 -18.04 8.24 19.05
N ARG A 294 -18.37 8.04 17.76
CA ARG A 294 -17.77 8.74 16.63
C ARG A 294 -17.94 10.26 16.70
N ARG A 295 -19.01 10.78 17.31
CA ARG A 295 -19.19 12.24 17.53
C ARG A 295 -18.04 12.87 18.32
N HIS A 296 -17.43 12.13 19.24
CA HIS A 296 -16.31 12.61 20.06
C HIS A 296 -14.95 12.48 19.36
N LEU A 297 -14.89 11.75 18.25
CA LEU A 297 -13.67 11.54 17.47
C LEU A 297 -13.52 12.55 16.33
N ARG A 298 -14.54 13.36 16.06
CA ARG A 298 -14.54 14.33 14.95
C ARG A 298 -13.53 15.45 15.20
N VAL A 299 -12.59 15.62 14.28
CA VAL A 299 -11.76 16.81 14.17
C VAL A 299 -12.63 17.99 13.69
N PRO A 300 -12.46 19.22 14.21
CA PRO A 300 -13.13 20.41 13.67
C PRO A 300 -12.80 20.58 12.18
N ARG A 301 -13.81 20.83 11.33
CA ARG A 301 -13.59 21.08 9.91
C ARG A 301 -12.87 22.42 9.72
N THR A 302 -11.72 22.42 9.07
CA THR A 302 -11.02 23.63 8.62
C THR A 302 -11.12 23.71 7.10
N GLY A 303 -12.03 24.55 6.59
CA GLY A 303 -12.24 24.74 5.15
C GLY A 303 -13.46 25.62 4.83
N PRO A 304 -13.58 26.14 3.59
CA PRO A 304 -14.62 27.10 3.20
C PRO A 304 -16.05 26.56 3.35
N ASP A 305 -16.24 25.24 3.30
CA ASP A 305 -17.55 24.58 3.46
C ASP A 305 -18.00 24.45 4.93
N ALA A 306 -17.16 24.81 5.91
CA ALA A 306 -17.53 24.77 7.33
C ALA A 306 -18.63 25.79 7.70
N ALA A 307 -18.80 26.85 6.90
CA ALA A 307 -19.77 27.92 7.14
C ALA A 307 -21.22 27.56 6.75
N CYS A 308 -21.46 26.44 6.05
CA CYS A 308 -22.79 26.13 5.51
C CYS A 308 -23.71 25.35 6.49
N GLU A 309 -23.16 24.76 7.56
CA GLU A 309 -23.94 23.97 8.54
C GLU A 309 -24.41 24.76 9.77
N SER A 310 -23.91 25.98 10.02
CA SER A 310 -24.33 26.80 11.16
C SER A 310 -25.65 27.56 10.94
N GLY A 311 -26.31 27.38 9.78
CA GLY A 311 -27.50 28.15 9.38
C GLY A 311 -28.85 27.45 9.52
N GLN A 312 -28.92 26.22 10.05
CA GLN A 312 -30.18 25.47 10.21
C GLN A 312 -30.33 24.90 11.62
N ALA A 313 -30.41 25.80 12.60
CA ALA A 313 -30.91 25.48 13.94
C ALA A 313 -31.44 26.76 14.59
N THR A 314 -32.59 27.24 14.10
CA THR A 314 -33.51 28.13 14.82
C THR A 314 -34.93 27.73 14.48
#